data_AF-A0A292RAT5-F1
#
_entry.id   AF-A0A292RAT5-F1
#
_cell.length_a   1.000
_cell.length_b   1.000
_cell.length_c   1.000
_cell.angle_alpha   90.00
_cell.angle_beta   90.00
_cell.angle_gamma   90.00
#
_symmetry.space_group_name_H-M   'P 1'
#
loop_
_entity.id
_entity.type
_entity.pdbx_description
1 polymer ?
#
loop_
_entity_poly.entity_id
_entity_poly.type
_entity_poly.pdbx_seq_one_letter_code
_entity_poly.pdbx_strand_id
1 'polypeptide(L)'
;MGNLNSSYLFYQHRDIPNKLFYRQEMYNTGQTFATDCSPVGYKYHLLDTKTGKQLGEMEARPVLYNIGNRAFYPQVAPYKSFEIDYLKSNVRDKGNGSKFITLAKNESKALGCKGRVHLIASRAYDYDRPPHVFYKKMGFVSNSSKMNKYLDKCIKFGLNVGQSKSNSLKMYLPYTPTETPKVSTFGKLFKFFKGLKK
;
A
#
# COMPACT_ATOMS: atom_id res chain seq x y z
N MET A 1 11.81 -40.75 42.97
CA MET A 1 11.34 -39.35 43.02
C MET A 1 12.25 -38.51 42.12
N GLY A 2 11.85 -38.31 40.87
CA GLY A 2 12.56 -37.44 39.93
C GLY A 2 11.60 -36.37 39.45
N ASN A 3 11.77 -35.14 39.93
CA ASN A 3 10.97 -33.99 39.56
C ASN A 3 11.33 -33.56 38.12
N LEU A 4 10.50 -33.97 37.16
CA LEU A 4 10.48 -33.35 35.84
C LEU A 4 9.72 -32.04 35.97
N ASN A 5 10.46 -30.94 36.15
CA ASN A 5 9.95 -29.59 35.90
C ASN A 5 9.67 -29.45 34.41
N SER A 6 8.51 -29.96 33.98
CA SER A 6 7.96 -29.68 32.66
C SER A 6 7.40 -28.27 32.69
N SER A 7 8.23 -27.30 32.33
CA SER A 7 7.79 -25.95 31.98
C SER A 7 7.01 -26.00 30.69
N TYR A 8 5.76 -26.49 30.77
CA TYR A 8 4.74 -26.12 29.82
C TYR A 8 4.52 -24.62 30.00
N LEU A 9 5.24 -23.84 29.19
CA LEU A 9 4.92 -22.45 28.92
C LEU A 9 3.46 -22.43 28.48
N PHE A 10 2.57 -22.10 29.42
CA PHE A 10 1.19 -21.77 29.11
C PHE A 10 1.24 -20.68 28.03
N TYR A 11 0.91 -21.07 26.80
CA TYR A 11 0.59 -20.11 25.76
C TYR A 11 -0.56 -19.28 26.32
N GLN A 12 -0.25 -18.09 26.82
CA GLN A 12 -1.27 -17.13 27.25
C GLN A 12 -2.31 -17.08 26.13
N HIS A 13 -3.58 -17.33 26.48
CA HIS A 13 -4.72 -17.20 25.58
C HIS A 13 -4.69 -15.79 24.96
N ARG A 14 -4.03 -15.65 23.81
CA ARG A 14 -4.18 -14.47 22.98
C ARG A 14 -5.50 -14.66 22.26
N ASP A 15 -6.43 -13.75 22.49
CA ASP A 15 -7.66 -13.69 21.72
C ASP A 15 -7.29 -13.63 20.24
N ILE A 16 -7.63 -14.70 19.52
CA ILE A 16 -7.39 -14.76 18.08
C ILE A 16 -8.31 -13.71 17.44
N PRO A 17 -7.78 -12.75 16.66
CA PRO A 17 -8.62 -11.73 16.05
C PRO A 17 -9.63 -12.38 15.11
N ASN A 18 -10.84 -11.82 15.03
CA ASN A 18 -11.92 -12.33 14.17
C ASN A 18 -11.55 -12.41 12.68
N LYS A 19 -10.52 -11.67 12.24
CA LYS A 19 -10.00 -11.69 10.88
C LYS A 19 -8.48 -11.67 10.89
N LEU A 20 -7.86 -12.52 10.09
CA LEU A 20 -6.41 -12.67 9.97
C LEU A 20 -5.97 -12.46 8.52
N PHE A 21 -4.83 -11.80 8.32
CA PHE A 21 -4.14 -11.81 7.03
C PHE A 21 -3.11 -12.94 6.99
N TYR A 22 -3.11 -13.69 5.90
CA TYR A 22 -2.05 -14.61 5.54
C TYR A 22 -1.30 -14.04 4.33
N ARG A 23 0.03 -13.99 4.39
CA ARG A 23 0.91 -13.47 3.34
C ARG A 23 1.70 -14.61 2.72
N GLN A 24 1.74 -14.65 1.40
CA GLN A 24 2.55 -15.57 0.60
C GLN A 24 3.42 -14.76 -0.37
N GLU A 25 4.69 -15.13 -0.51
CA GLU A 25 5.56 -14.57 -1.53
C GLU A 25 5.23 -15.17 -2.90
N MET A 26 5.24 -14.32 -3.93
CA MET A 26 5.06 -14.70 -5.33
C MET A 26 6.29 -14.28 -6.11
N TYR A 27 6.90 -15.20 -6.84
CA TYR A 27 7.97 -14.89 -7.78
C TYR A 27 7.36 -14.62 -9.14
N ASN A 28 7.65 -13.45 -9.70
CA ASN A 28 7.05 -13.02 -10.96
C ASN A 28 7.65 -13.83 -12.13
N THR A 29 6.81 -14.57 -12.87
CA THR A 29 7.22 -15.33 -14.06
C THR A 29 6.94 -14.58 -15.38
N GLY A 30 6.45 -13.34 -15.37
CA GLY A 30 6.13 -12.61 -16.61
C GLY A 30 5.93 -11.09 -16.49
N GLN A 31 6.55 -10.40 -17.46
CA GLN A 31 6.49 -8.99 -17.91
C GLN A 31 5.61 -7.98 -17.13
N THR A 32 6.27 -6.99 -16.52
CA THR A 32 5.64 -5.70 -16.19
C THR A 32 6.48 -4.54 -16.73
N PHE A 33 5.80 -3.48 -17.20
CA PHE A 33 6.35 -2.32 -17.94
C PHE A 33 7.23 -1.36 -17.11
N ALA A 34 7.64 -1.74 -15.91
CA ALA A 34 8.58 -0.97 -15.10
C ALA A 34 9.94 -1.67 -15.15
N THR A 35 10.96 -0.92 -15.58
CA THR A 35 12.31 -1.43 -15.85
C THR A 35 13.00 -2.05 -14.62
N ASP A 36 12.47 -1.84 -13.41
CA ASP A 36 13.04 -2.32 -12.14
C ASP A 36 11.94 -2.69 -11.13
N CYS A 37 11.25 -3.81 -11.34
CA CYS A 37 10.33 -4.37 -10.35
C CYS A 37 11.07 -5.25 -9.35
N SER A 38 10.63 -5.27 -8.08
CA SER A 38 11.04 -6.33 -7.16
C SER A 38 10.69 -7.69 -7.79
N PRO A 39 11.61 -8.68 -7.82
CA PRO A 39 11.30 -10.01 -8.33
C PRO A 39 10.28 -10.73 -7.44
N VAL A 40 10.13 -10.26 -6.20
CA VAL A 40 9.17 -10.75 -5.22
C VAL A 40 7.98 -9.81 -5.14
N GLY A 41 6.81 -10.35 -5.50
CA GLY A 41 5.50 -9.83 -5.14
C GLY A 41 4.90 -10.61 -3.97
N TYR A 42 3.73 -10.19 -3.53
CA TYR A 42 3.06 -10.77 -2.38
C TYR A 42 1.57 -10.99 -2.67
N LYS A 43 1.08 -12.19 -2.32
CA LYS A 43 -0.34 -12.48 -2.21
C LYS A 43 -0.78 -12.39 -0.77
N TYR A 44 -1.88 -11.71 -0.53
CA TYR A 44 -2.48 -11.58 0.79
C TYR A 44 -3.88 -12.16 0.77
N HIS A 45 -4.18 -13.05 1.71
CA HIS A 45 -5.51 -13.61 1.93
C HIS A 45 -6.08 -13.06 3.23
N LEU A 46 -7.33 -12.58 3.20
CA LEU A 46 -8.05 -12.22 4.41
C LEU A 46 -8.98 -13.38 4.80
N LEU A 47 -8.80 -13.94 5.99
CA LEU A 47 -9.57 -15.07 6.49
C LEU A 47 -10.47 -14.64 7.66
N ASP A 48 -11.67 -15.21 7.73
CA ASP A 48 -12.50 -15.22 8.93
C ASP A 48 -12.04 -16.36 9.84
N THR A 49 -11.61 -16.06 11.06
CA THR A 49 -11.00 -17.05 11.95
C THR A 49 -12.01 -17.96 12.66
N LYS A 50 -13.29 -17.58 12.68
CA LYS A 50 -14.35 -18.42 13.25
C LYS A 50 -14.81 -19.50 12.27
N THR A 51 -14.84 -19.16 10.98
CA THR A 51 -15.38 -20.04 9.93
C THR A 51 -14.32 -20.63 9.01
N GLY A 52 -13.08 -20.12 9.05
CA GLY A 52 -12.01 -20.48 8.12
C GLY A 52 -12.21 -19.92 6.70
N LYS A 53 -13.29 -19.17 6.45
CA LYS A 53 -13.65 -18.71 5.10
C LYS A 53 -12.74 -17.57 4.63
N GLN A 54 -12.26 -17.65 3.39
CA GLN A 54 -11.60 -16.52 2.74
C GLN A 54 -12.61 -15.40 2.42
N LEU A 55 -12.26 -14.19 2.82
CA LEU A 55 -13.06 -12.97 2.70
C LEU A 55 -12.62 -12.07 1.53
N GLY A 56 -11.43 -12.32 0.98
CA GLY A 56 -10.87 -11.59 -0.15
C GLY A 56 -9.38 -11.87 -0.32
N GLU A 57 -8.79 -11.24 -1.33
CA GLU A 57 -7.36 -11.33 -1.61
C GLU A 57 -6.81 -10.04 -2.24
N MET A 58 -5.49 -9.85 -2.15
CA MET A 58 -4.76 -8.75 -2.75
C MET A 58 -3.41 -9.25 -3.26
N GLU A 59 -3.03 -8.85 -4.47
CA GLU A 59 -1.70 -9.06 -5.02
C GLU A 59 -1.02 -7.70 -5.16
N ALA A 60 0.19 -7.59 -4.61
CA ALA A 60 0.89 -6.31 -4.50
C ALA A 60 2.41 -6.49 -4.44
N ARG A 61 3.16 -5.47 -4.86
CA ARG A 61 4.62 -5.51 -4.90
C ARG A 61 5.29 -4.13 -4.82
N PRO A 62 6.52 -4.04 -4.31
CA PRO A 62 7.34 -2.84 -4.48
C PRO A 62 7.76 -2.65 -5.95
N VAL A 63 7.54 -1.46 -6.48
CA VAL A 63 7.98 -1.05 -7.82
C VAL A 63 8.87 0.18 -7.72
N LEU A 64 10.04 0.14 -8.36
CA LEU A 64 10.90 1.30 -8.53
C LEU A 64 10.49 2.06 -9.81
N TYR A 65 10.17 3.33 -9.63
CA TYR A 65 9.94 4.27 -10.71
C TYR A 65 11.20 5.11 -10.92
N ASN A 66 11.76 5.06 -12.13
CA ASN A 66 12.93 5.85 -12.53
C ASN A 66 12.54 7.28 -12.92
N ILE A 67 13.57 8.13 -13.11
CA ILE A 67 13.42 9.54 -13.49
C ILE A 67 12.55 9.66 -14.75
N GLY A 68 11.57 10.57 -14.71
CA GLY A 68 10.68 10.85 -15.85
C GLY A 68 9.35 10.11 -15.83
N ASN A 69 9.23 8.98 -15.11
CA ASN A 69 7.94 8.29 -14.97
C ASN A 69 7.06 8.96 -13.89
N ARG A 70 6.28 9.96 -14.32
CA ARG A 70 5.33 10.70 -13.47
C ARG A 70 3.93 10.08 -13.48
N ALA A 71 3.82 8.76 -13.70
CA ALA A 71 2.53 8.08 -13.81
C ALA A 71 1.66 8.24 -12.56
N PHE A 72 2.28 8.29 -11.38
CA PHE A 72 1.60 8.40 -10.09
C PHE A 72 2.07 9.62 -9.32
N TYR A 73 3.35 9.67 -8.90
CA TYR A 73 3.83 10.78 -8.08
C TYR A 73 4.51 11.84 -8.96
N PRO A 74 4.13 13.12 -8.85
CA PRO A 74 4.74 14.21 -9.62
C PRO A 74 6.08 14.65 -9.01
N GLN A 75 7.04 13.72 -8.91
CA GLN A 75 8.39 14.01 -8.41
C GLN A 75 9.45 13.68 -9.47
N VAL A 76 10.59 14.39 -9.38
CA VAL A 76 11.68 14.31 -10.37
C VAL A 76 12.68 13.18 -10.03
N ALA A 77 12.81 12.82 -8.76
CA ALA A 77 13.72 11.76 -8.31
C ALA A 77 13.06 10.36 -8.35
N PRO A 78 13.85 9.29 -8.53
CA PRO A 78 13.36 7.93 -8.44
C PRO A 78 12.65 7.65 -7.10
N TYR A 79 11.63 6.79 -7.14
CA TYR A 79 10.93 6.39 -5.94
C TYR A 79 10.43 4.96 -6.00
N LYS A 80 10.41 4.31 -4.84
CA LYS A 80 9.69 3.05 -4.64
C LYS A 80 8.25 3.32 -4.23
N SER A 81 7.31 2.60 -4.81
CA SER A 81 5.92 2.58 -4.38
C SER A 81 5.38 1.16 -4.36
N PHE A 82 4.53 0.86 -3.38
CA PHE A 82 3.85 -0.40 -3.27
C PHE A 82 2.65 -0.41 -4.22
N GLU A 83 2.78 -1.12 -5.34
CA GLU A 83 1.72 -1.31 -6.33
C GLU A 83 0.73 -2.34 -5.80
N ILE A 84 -0.56 -2.04 -5.87
CA ILE A 84 -1.62 -3.06 -5.76
C ILE A 84 -2.04 -3.41 -7.18
N ASP A 85 -1.64 -4.60 -7.64
CA ASP A 85 -1.95 -5.13 -8.97
C ASP A 85 -3.39 -5.68 -9.01
N TYR A 86 -3.80 -6.35 -7.92
CA TYR A 86 -5.11 -6.98 -7.80
C TYR A 86 -5.68 -6.80 -6.40
N LEU A 87 -6.99 -6.56 -6.31
CA LEU A 87 -7.71 -6.52 -5.05
C LEU A 87 -9.16 -7.00 -5.24
N LYS A 88 -9.53 -8.05 -4.51
CA LYS A 88 -10.87 -8.62 -4.51
C LYS A 88 -11.40 -8.75 -3.09
N SER A 89 -12.65 -8.35 -2.90
CA SER A 89 -13.43 -8.69 -1.72
C SER A 89 -14.55 -9.62 -2.14
N ASN A 90 -14.71 -10.75 -1.44
CA ASN A 90 -15.76 -11.73 -1.76
C ASN A 90 -17.16 -11.21 -1.44
N VAL A 91 -17.26 -10.23 -0.55
CA VAL A 91 -18.51 -9.55 -0.20
C VAL A 91 -18.27 -8.05 -0.20
N ARG A 92 -19.11 -7.29 -0.91
CA ARG A 92 -19.04 -5.81 -0.93
C ARG A 92 -19.51 -5.24 0.41
N ASP A 93 -19.04 -4.04 0.71
CA ASP A 93 -19.56 -3.22 1.81
C ASP A 93 -19.45 -3.86 3.23
N LYS A 94 -18.54 -4.82 3.41
CA LYS A 94 -18.19 -5.45 4.71
C LYS A 94 -16.83 -5.02 5.29
N GLY A 95 -16.27 -3.94 4.74
CA GLY A 95 -15.00 -3.35 5.20
C GLY A 95 -13.73 -4.14 4.87
N ASN A 96 -13.81 -5.26 4.13
CA ASN A 96 -12.64 -6.07 3.77
C ASN A 96 -11.66 -5.30 2.88
N GLY A 97 -12.17 -4.60 1.85
CA GLY A 97 -11.33 -3.77 0.97
C GLY A 97 -10.55 -2.70 1.76
N SER A 98 -11.20 -2.03 2.72
CA SER A 98 -10.53 -1.04 3.56
C SER A 98 -9.42 -1.66 4.42
N LYS A 99 -9.61 -2.88 4.93
CA LYS A 99 -8.56 -3.63 5.65
C LYS A 99 -7.35 -3.91 4.75
N PHE A 100 -7.56 -4.31 3.50
CA PHE A 100 -6.47 -4.50 2.54
C PHE A 100 -5.71 -3.19 2.25
N ILE A 101 -6.41 -2.07 2.08
CA ILE A 101 -5.74 -0.77 1.89
C ILE A 101 -4.91 -0.37 3.11
N THR A 102 -5.41 -0.61 4.33
CA THR A 102 -4.63 -0.38 5.55
C THR A 102 -3.40 -1.27 5.61
N LEU A 103 -3.53 -2.55 5.26
CA LEU A 103 -2.40 -3.47 5.15
C LEU A 103 -1.37 -2.97 4.12
N ALA A 104 -1.81 -2.56 2.93
CA ALA A 104 -0.93 -2.04 1.89
C ALA A 104 -0.15 -0.79 2.32
N LYS A 105 -0.79 0.12 3.08
CA LYS A 105 -0.10 1.27 3.69
C LYS A 105 1.02 0.81 4.63
N ASN A 106 0.76 -0.19 5.46
CA ASN A 106 1.75 -0.73 6.41
C ASN A 106 2.89 -1.45 5.68
N GLU A 107 2.57 -2.31 4.72
CA GLU A 107 3.55 -3.02 3.90
C GLU A 107 4.43 -2.06 3.09
N SER A 108 3.85 -0.99 2.56
CA SER A 108 4.64 0.04 1.88
C SER A 108 5.69 0.71 2.79
N LYS A 109 5.46 0.78 4.11
CA LYS A 109 6.47 1.29 5.05
C LYS A 109 7.52 0.21 5.32
N ALA A 110 7.09 -1.01 5.62
CA ALA A 110 7.95 -2.15 5.90
C ALA A 110 8.91 -2.48 4.74
N LEU A 111 8.44 -2.35 3.51
CA LEU A 111 9.18 -2.69 2.28
C LEU A 111 9.91 -1.48 1.66
N GLY A 112 10.16 -0.42 2.43
CA GLY A 112 10.96 0.73 2.00
C GLY A 112 10.31 1.65 0.95
N CYS A 113 9.01 1.50 0.68
CA CYS A 113 8.23 2.40 -0.19
C CYS A 113 7.78 3.70 0.52
N LYS A 114 8.15 3.87 1.80
CA LYS A 114 7.94 5.08 2.62
C LYS A 114 6.48 5.48 2.79
N GLY A 115 5.52 4.57 2.66
CA GLY A 115 4.09 4.92 2.72
C GLY A 115 3.44 5.15 1.36
N ARG A 116 4.20 5.13 0.25
CA ARG A 116 3.65 5.30 -1.10
C ARG A 116 2.93 4.03 -1.56
N VAL A 117 1.66 4.15 -1.90
CA VAL A 117 0.84 3.07 -2.48
C VAL A 117 0.16 3.61 -3.73
N HIS A 118 0.15 2.81 -4.80
CA HIS A 118 -0.55 3.15 -6.04
C HIS A 118 -1.26 1.94 -6.64
N LEU A 119 -2.19 2.22 -7.54
CA LEU A 119 -2.98 1.22 -8.26
C LEU A 119 -3.62 1.83 -9.51
N ILE A 120 -4.17 0.98 -10.36
CA ILE A 120 -5.05 1.38 -11.47
C ILE A 120 -6.48 0.99 -11.12
N ALA A 121 -7.33 1.99 -10.89
CA ALA A 121 -8.76 1.75 -10.72
C ALA A 121 -9.37 1.49 -12.10
N SER A 122 -10.07 0.37 -12.27
CA SER A 122 -10.67 -0.01 -13.55
C SER A 122 -12.04 -0.65 -13.38
N ARG A 123 -12.92 -0.42 -14.34
CA ARG A 123 -14.21 -1.12 -14.49
C ARG A 123 -14.09 -2.53 -15.06
N ALA A 124 -12.90 -2.95 -15.50
CA ALA A 124 -12.70 -4.26 -16.17
C ALA A 124 -13.20 -5.46 -15.34
N TYR A 125 -13.14 -5.36 -14.02
CA TYR A 125 -13.54 -6.43 -13.10
C TYR A 125 -14.89 -6.20 -12.41
N ASP A 126 -15.44 -4.99 -12.52
CA ASP A 126 -16.79 -4.68 -12.04
C ASP A 126 -17.34 -3.48 -12.83
N TYR A 127 -18.12 -3.81 -13.86
CA TYR A 127 -18.67 -2.85 -14.79
C TYR A 127 -19.73 -1.97 -14.12
N ASP A 128 -20.60 -2.56 -13.31
CA ASP A 128 -21.77 -1.88 -12.74
C ASP A 128 -21.42 -1.00 -11.54
N ARG A 129 -20.41 -1.40 -10.75
CA ARG A 129 -19.93 -0.69 -9.57
C ARG A 129 -18.40 -0.52 -9.61
N PRO A 130 -17.88 0.34 -10.50
CA PRO A 130 -16.44 0.57 -10.63
C PRO A 130 -15.80 1.05 -9.31
N PRO A 131 -14.56 0.64 -9.00
CA PRO A 131 -13.98 0.82 -7.66
C PRO A 131 -13.43 2.24 -7.39
N HIS A 132 -13.52 3.15 -8.35
CA HIS A 132 -12.95 4.50 -8.29
C HIS A 132 -13.39 5.30 -7.06
N VAL A 133 -14.69 5.28 -6.75
CA VAL A 133 -15.25 5.96 -5.57
C VAL A 133 -14.74 5.30 -4.28
N PHE A 134 -14.62 3.98 -4.25
CA PHE A 134 -14.06 3.26 -3.11
C PHE A 134 -12.62 3.71 -2.83
N TYR A 135 -11.75 3.73 -3.84
CA TYR A 135 -10.37 4.17 -3.65
C TYR A 135 -10.25 5.64 -3.26
N LYS A 136 -11.08 6.52 -3.85
CA LYS A 136 -11.12 7.92 -3.46
C LYS A 136 -11.53 8.11 -1.99
N LYS A 137 -12.53 7.36 -1.51
CA LYS A 137 -12.92 7.35 -0.08
C LYS A 137 -11.78 6.86 0.84
N MET A 138 -10.89 6.00 0.34
CA MET A 138 -9.70 5.54 1.06
C MET A 138 -8.52 6.54 1.04
N GLY A 139 -8.69 7.69 0.39
CA GLY A 139 -7.71 8.78 0.32
C GLY A 139 -6.86 8.77 -0.94
N PHE A 140 -7.14 7.90 -1.92
CA PHE A 140 -6.40 7.91 -3.18
C PHE A 140 -6.78 9.12 -4.03
N VAL A 141 -5.80 9.65 -4.76
CA VAL A 141 -5.95 10.72 -5.74
C VAL A 141 -5.37 10.30 -7.08
N SER A 142 -5.71 11.00 -8.16
CA SER A 142 -5.08 10.87 -9.47
C SER A 142 -4.34 12.15 -9.86
N ASN A 143 -3.48 12.08 -10.88
CA ASN A 143 -2.88 13.28 -11.47
C ASN A 143 -3.89 14.15 -12.25
N SER A 144 -5.12 13.67 -12.47
CA SER A 144 -6.17 14.45 -13.12
C SER A 144 -7.01 15.21 -12.09
N SER A 145 -6.79 16.51 -11.98
CA SER A 145 -7.59 17.40 -11.12
C SER A 145 -9.08 17.35 -11.46
N LYS A 146 -9.41 17.24 -12.76
CA LYS A 146 -10.78 17.08 -13.26
C LYS A 146 -11.41 15.78 -12.73
N MET A 147 -10.70 14.66 -12.78
CA MET A 147 -11.21 13.39 -12.26
C MET A 147 -11.32 13.39 -10.75
N ASN A 148 -10.37 13.98 -10.03
CA ASN A 148 -10.46 14.12 -8.56
C ASN A 148 -11.74 14.88 -8.16
N LYS A 149 -11.98 16.06 -8.77
CA LYS A 149 -13.20 16.85 -8.56
C LYS A 149 -14.48 16.09 -8.91
N TYR A 150 -14.45 15.28 -9.96
CA TYR A 150 -15.58 14.44 -10.35
C TYR A 150 -15.86 13.35 -9.31
N LEU A 151 -14.84 12.66 -8.82
CA LEU A 151 -14.98 11.64 -7.77
C LEU A 151 -15.46 12.25 -6.45
N ASP A 152 -15.03 13.47 -6.10
CA ASP A 152 -15.53 14.20 -4.94
C ASP A 152 -17.05 14.46 -5.05
N LYS A 153 -17.53 14.84 -6.23
CA LYS A 153 -18.98 14.96 -6.50
C LYS A 153 -19.70 13.63 -6.38
N CYS A 154 -19.15 12.55 -6.95
CA CYS A 154 -19.74 11.21 -6.81
C CYS A 154 -19.87 10.80 -5.34
N ILE A 155 -18.86 11.07 -4.51
CA ILE A 155 -18.92 10.82 -3.07
C ILE A 155 -20.00 11.67 -2.41
N LYS A 156 -20.02 12.98 -2.69
CA LYS A 156 -20.98 13.93 -2.09
C LYS A 156 -22.43 13.55 -2.37
N PHE A 157 -22.73 13.08 -3.58
CA PHE A 157 -24.09 12.79 -4.04
C PHE A 157 -24.43 11.30 -4.06
N GLY A 158 -23.56 10.42 -3.56
CA GLY A 158 -23.79 8.97 -3.54
C GLY A 158 -23.86 8.33 -4.93
N LEU A 159 -23.21 8.91 -5.94
CA LEU A 159 -23.28 8.47 -7.34
C LEU A 159 -22.18 7.46 -7.67
N ASN A 160 -22.48 6.56 -8.60
CA ASN A 160 -21.47 5.76 -9.29
C ASN A 160 -20.72 6.60 -10.34
N VAL A 161 -19.53 6.15 -10.72
CA VAL A 161 -18.78 6.72 -11.84
C VAL A 161 -19.46 6.30 -13.14
N GLY A 162 -19.77 7.27 -14.00
CA GLY A 162 -20.33 7.00 -15.32
C GLY A 162 -19.38 6.19 -16.19
N GLN A 163 -19.94 5.30 -17.02
CA GLN A 163 -19.18 4.30 -17.79
C GLN A 163 -18.06 4.88 -18.67
N SER A 164 -18.30 6.03 -19.30
CA SER A 164 -17.31 6.71 -20.13
C SER A 164 -16.10 7.26 -19.35
N LYS A 165 -16.17 7.27 -18.00
CA LYS A 165 -15.15 7.81 -17.10
C LYS A 165 -14.53 6.76 -16.17
N SER A 166 -14.88 5.48 -16.32
CA SER A 166 -14.44 4.39 -15.44
C SER A 166 -13.48 3.38 -16.08
N ASN A 167 -12.86 3.69 -17.23
CA ASN A 167 -11.93 2.77 -17.91
C ASN A 167 -10.72 2.38 -17.04
N SER A 168 -9.69 3.21 -17.00
CA SER A 168 -8.49 2.99 -16.19
C SER A 168 -8.00 4.32 -15.66
N LEU A 169 -8.05 4.50 -14.35
CA LEU A 169 -7.55 5.69 -13.67
C LEU A 169 -6.39 5.30 -12.76
N LYS A 170 -5.21 5.82 -13.08
CA LYS A 170 -4.04 5.74 -12.21
C LYS A 170 -4.31 6.54 -10.94
N MET A 171 -4.24 5.87 -9.80
CA MET A 171 -4.50 6.48 -8.50
C MET A 171 -3.39 6.14 -7.51
N TYR A 172 -3.11 7.04 -6.59
CA TYR A 172 -2.09 6.87 -5.56
C TYR A 172 -2.50 7.55 -4.25
N LEU A 173 -1.97 7.04 -3.14
CA LEU A 173 -2.08 7.74 -1.86
C LEU A 173 -1.07 8.90 -1.82
N PRO A 174 -1.51 10.13 -1.52
CA PRO A 174 -0.59 11.25 -1.30
C PRO A 174 0.48 10.87 -0.26
N TYR A 175 1.72 11.23 -0.57
CA TYR A 175 2.85 11.08 0.32
C TYR A 175 3.40 12.47 0.60
N THR A 176 3.36 12.87 1.87
CA THR A 176 4.16 14.00 2.35
C THR A 176 5.46 13.41 2.84
N PRO A 177 6.62 13.79 2.27
CA PRO A 177 7.89 13.47 2.90
C PRO A 177 7.84 14.03 4.32
N THR A 178 7.92 13.16 5.33
CA THR A 178 8.34 13.63 6.66
C THR A 178 9.66 14.34 6.45
N GLU A 179 9.75 15.59 6.93
CA GLU A 179 10.91 16.45 6.76
C GLU A 179 12.19 15.63 6.88
N THR A 180 13.05 15.72 5.87
CA THR A 180 14.40 15.17 5.95
C THR A 180 14.98 15.59 7.30
N PRO A 181 15.47 14.67 8.15
CA PRO A 181 16.14 15.08 9.38
C PRO A 181 17.18 16.11 8.98
N LYS A 182 17.04 17.34 9.49
CA LYS A 182 18.00 18.42 9.26
C LYS A 182 19.35 17.84 9.67
N VAL A 183 20.19 17.50 8.68
CA VAL A 183 21.53 17.01 8.95
C VAL A 183 22.21 18.15 9.69
N SER A 184 22.41 17.94 11.00
CA SER A 184 23.01 18.92 11.88
C SER A 184 24.36 19.33 11.28
N THR A 185 24.43 20.57 10.82
CA THR A 185 25.64 21.18 10.26
C THR A 185 26.73 21.41 11.33
N PHE A 186 26.63 20.78 12.50
CA PHE A 186 27.65 20.84 13.55
C PHE A 186 28.88 19.96 13.29
N GLY A 187 28.86 19.12 12.25
CA GLY A 187 30.02 18.30 11.86
C GLY A 187 31.15 19.05 11.14
N LYS A 188 30.95 20.31 10.73
CA LYS A 188 31.97 21.10 10.01
C LYS A 188 32.70 22.16 10.88
N LEU A 189 32.29 22.37 12.13
CA LEU A 189 32.94 23.34 13.03
C LEU A 189 34.05 22.72 13.91
N PHE A 190 34.05 21.40 14.10
CA PHE A 190 35.07 20.71 14.93
C PHE A 190 36.38 20.36 14.21
N LYS A 191 36.55 20.76 12.94
CA LYS A 191 37.83 20.68 12.23
C LYS A 191 38.61 22.00 12.18
N PHE A 192 38.16 23.05 12.88
CA PHE A 192 38.86 24.34 12.92
C PHE A 192 39.64 24.62 14.22
N PHE A 193 39.52 23.78 15.26
CA PHE A 193 40.23 23.93 16.54
C PHE A 193 41.27 22.82 16.81
N LYS A 194 42.02 22.42 15.78
CA LYS A 194 43.25 21.59 15.92
C LYS A 194 44.42 22.19 15.13
N GLY A 195 44.61 23.51 15.22
CA GLY A 195 45.65 24.22 14.46
C GLY A 195 46.28 25.44 15.11
N LEU A 196 46.07 25.69 16.41
CA LEU A 196 46.74 26.78 17.14
C LEU A 196 47.45 26.23 18.36
N LYS A 197 48.62 25.64 18.11
CA LYS A 197 49.75 25.65 19.04
C LYS A 197 50.85 26.45 18.37
N LYS A 198 51.16 27.62 18.91
CA LYS A 198 52.49 28.21 18.93
C LYS A 198 52.73 28.65 20.37
#